data_AF-A0A382RYK0-F1
#
_entry.id   AF-A0A382RYK0-F1
#
_cell.length_a   1.000
_cell.length_b   1.000
_cell.length_c   1.000
_cell.angle_alpha   90.00
_cell.angle_beta   90.00
_cell.angle_gamma   90.00
#
_symmetry.space_group_name_H-M   'P 1'
#
loop_
_entity.id
_entity.type
_entity.pdbx_description
1 polymer ?
#
loop_
_entity_poly.entity_id
_entity_poly.type
_entity_poly.pdbx_seq_one_letter_code
_entity_poly.pdbx_strand_id
1 'polypeptide(L)'
;MLISIAIPAFNEEELLPSTLAAVAEAGEAFTQRGWEMEVVVCDNNSTDSTAEIAEGAGARVVFEEHNQKSRARNAAGNAAKGEWIIFVDADSAPSKALFEATAEAMDKKEIIGGGTTVKIEG
;
A
#
# COMPACT_ATOMS: atom_id res chain seq x y z
N MET A 1 10.89 13.49 1.47
CA MET A 1 9.43 13.34 1.36
C MET A 1 9.06 11.96 1.85
N LEU A 2 7.93 11.82 2.54
CA LEU A 2 7.41 10.53 2.99
C LEU A 2 6.22 10.11 2.12
N ILE A 3 6.23 8.88 1.63
CA ILE A 3 5.12 8.23 0.92
C ILE A 3 4.49 7.17 1.84
N SER A 4 3.17 7.18 2.00
CA SER A 4 2.46 6.10 2.69
C SER A 4 1.79 5.19 1.68
N ILE A 5 2.08 3.89 1.75
CA ILE A 5 1.34 2.86 1.03
C ILE A 5 0.22 2.36 1.94
N ALA A 6 -1.03 2.61 1.57
CA ALA A 6 -2.21 2.25 2.34
C ALA A 6 -2.90 1.03 1.73
N ILE A 7 -2.95 -0.07 2.48
CA ILE A 7 -3.42 -1.39 2.02
C ILE A 7 -4.59 -1.85 2.89
N PRO A 8 -5.84 -1.88 2.39
CA PRO A 8 -6.93 -2.59 3.08
C PRO A 8 -6.80 -4.11 2.86
N ALA A 9 -6.90 -4.91 3.91
CA ALA A 9 -6.82 -6.36 3.85
C ALA A 9 -7.95 -7.04 4.65
N PHE A 10 -8.53 -8.11 4.12
CA PHE A 10 -9.49 -8.97 4.81
C PHE A 10 -9.29 -10.42 4.36
N ASN A 11 -8.79 -11.28 5.23
CA ASN A 11 -8.49 -12.68 4.94
C ASN A 11 -7.57 -12.88 3.72
N GLU A 12 -6.40 -12.24 3.75
CA GLU A 12 -5.44 -12.16 2.64
C GLU A 12 -4.13 -12.89 2.97
N GLU A 13 -4.12 -13.86 3.89
CA GLU A 13 -2.88 -14.53 4.32
C GLU A 13 -2.10 -15.20 3.16
N GLU A 14 -2.80 -15.61 2.11
CA GLU A 14 -2.19 -16.24 0.93
C GLU A 14 -1.54 -15.22 -0.02
N LEU A 15 -2.15 -14.06 -0.21
CA LEU A 15 -1.77 -13.09 -1.26
C LEU A 15 -0.93 -11.92 -0.72
N LEU A 16 -1.23 -11.48 0.50
CA LEU A 16 -0.58 -10.35 1.14
C LEU A 16 0.96 -10.44 1.16
N PRO A 17 1.60 -11.61 1.41
CA PRO A 17 3.05 -11.71 1.36
C PRO A 17 3.65 -11.26 0.01
N SER A 18 3.00 -11.63 -1.10
CA SER A 18 3.47 -11.29 -2.44
C SER A 18 3.26 -9.80 -2.76
N THR A 19 2.11 -9.25 -2.37
CA THR A 19 1.81 -7.82 -2.43
C THR A 19 2.85 -6.99 -1.66
N LEU A 20 3.15 -7.37 -0.41
CA LEU A 20 4.12 -6.65 0.42
C LEU A 20 5.53 -6.72 -0.16
N ALA A 21 5.93 -7.87 -0.72
CA ALA A 21 7.21 -8.00 -1.41
C ALA A 21 7.28 -7.10 -2.66
N ALA A 22 6.22 -7.08 -3.49
CA ALA A 22 6.15 -6.23 -4.68
C ALA A 22 6.16 -4.73 -4.30
N VAL A 23 5.46 -4.33 -3.25
CA VAL A 23 5.49 -2.96 -2.72
C VAL A 23 6.89 -2.58 -2.25
N ALA A 24 7.59 -3.48 -1.54
CA ALA A 24 8.95 -3.23 -1.09
C ALA A 24 9.93 -3.06 -2.26
N GLU A 25 9.86 -3.93 -3.27
CA GLU A 25 10.67 -3.85 -4.49
C GLU A 25 10.37 -2.56 -5.28
N ALA A 26 9.09 -2.27 -5.52
CA ALA A 26 8.69 -1.06 -6.23
C ALA A 26 9.07 0.21 -5.46
N GLY A 27 9.05 0.16 -4.13
CA GLY A 27 9.47 1.23 -3.22
C GLY A 27 10.92 1.68 -3.41
N GLU A 28 11.79 0.85 -4.02
CA GLU A 28 13.13 1.29 -4.43
C GLU A 28 13.12 2.53 -5.32
N ALA A 29 12.06 2.71 -6.13
CA ALA A 29 11.90 3.90 -6.96
C ALA A 29 11.85 5.20 -6.13
N PHE A 30 11.35 5.12 -4.89
CA PHE A 30 11.31 6.24 -3.96
C PHE A 30 12.63 6.39 -3.20
N THR A 31 13.19 5.29 -2.69
CA THR A 31 14.44 5.36 -1.91
C THR A 31 15.62 5.83 -2.76
N GLN A 32 15.69 5.46 -4.04
CA GLN A 32 16.70 5.96 -4.98
C GLN A 32 16.60 7.48 -5.23
N ARG A 33 15.44 8.09 -4.97
CA ARG A 33 15.22 9.55 -5.02
C ARG A 33 15.49 10.24 -3.68
N GLY A 34 15.91 9.49 -2.66
CA GLY A 34 16.07 9.99 -1.29
C GLY A 34 14.74 10.25 -0.59
N TRP A 35 13.67 9.57 -1.00
CA TRP A 35 12.37 9.62 -0.32
C TRP A 35 12.22 8.45 0.64
N GLU A 36 11.40 8.63 1.66
CA GLU A 36 11.06 7.60 2.64
C GLU A 36 9.69 7.01 2.32
N MET A 37 9.48 5.77 2.74
CA MET A 37 8.21 5.06 2.55
C MET A 37 7.80 4.37 3.86
N GLU A 38 6.50 4.43 4.18
CA GLU A 38 5.89 3.55 5.18
C GLU A 38 4.79 2.71 4.51
N VAL A 39 4.53 1.52 5.07
CA VAL A 39 3.39 0.69 4.69
C VAL A 39 2.41 0.64 5.85
N VAL A 40 1.15 0.96 5.59
CA VAL A 40 0.04 0.91 6.54
C VAL A 40 -0.97 -0.10 6.03
N VAL A 41 -1.10 -1.23 6.72
CA VAL A 41 -2.10 -2.25 6.42
C VAL A 41 -3.27 -2.07 7.36
N CYS A 42 -4.49 -1.95 6.84
CA CYS A 42 -5.69 -2.06 7.67
C CYS A 42 -6.19 -3.49 7.63
N ASP A 43 -6.07 -4.20 8.74
CA ASP A 43 -6.77 -5.47 8.96
C ASP A 43 -8.26 -5.17 9.18
N ASN A 44 -9.10 -5.65 8.27
CA ASN A 44 -10.54 -5.40 8.29
C ASN A 44 -11.31 -6.55 8.93
N ASN A 45 -10.92 -6.88 10.16
CA ASN A 45 -11.51 -7.95 10.97
C ASN A 45 -11.28 -9.34 10.34
N SER A 46 -10.04 -9.62 9.93
CA SER A 46 -9.65 -10.94 9.41
C SER A 46 -9.73 -12.01 10.50
N THR A 47 -9.94 -13.24 10.07
CA THR A 47 -9.99 -14.44 10.92
C THR A 47 -8.79 -15.35 10.72
N ASP A 48 -7.84 -14.93 9.90
CA ASP A 48 -6.65 -15.65 9.48
C ASP A 48 -5.37 -14.91 9.92
N SER A 49 -4.22 -15.27 9.37
CA SER A 49 -2.91 -14.72 9.77
C SER A 49 -2.59 -13.34 9.14
N THR A 50 -3.55 -12.69 8.46
CA THR A 50 -3.33 -11.44 7.69
C THR A 50 -2.61 -10.36 8.49
N ALA A 51 -3.06 -10.07 9.72
CA ALA A 51 -2.47 -9.03 10.56
C ALA A 51 -1.03 -9.39 10.98
N GLU A 52 -0.80 -10.64 11.41
CA GLU A 52 0.51 -11.12 11.83
C GLU A 52 1.54 -11.08 10.68
N ILE A 53 1.10 -11.45 9.47
CA ILE A 53 1.92 -11.37 8.25
C ILE A 53 2.31 -9.92 7.94
N ALA A 54 1.35 -8.99 8.03
CA ALA A 54 1.62 -7.57 7.80
C ALA A 54 2.64 -7.02 8.81
N GLU A 55 2.46 -7.28 10.10
CA GLU A 55 3.40 -6.86 11.14
C GLU A 55 4.78 -7.49 10.95
N GLY A 56 4.83 -8.79 10.62
CA GLY A 56 6.07 -9.52 10.36
C GLY A 56 6.87 -8.98 9.17
N ALA A 57 6.19 -8.38 8.19
CA ALA A 57 6.81 -7.70 7.06
C ALA A 57 7.25 -6.26 7.37
N GLY A 58 7.03 -5.77 8.60
CA GLY A 58 7.36 -4.41 9.02
C GLY A 58 6.31 -3.36 8.67
N ALA A 59 5.12 -3.76 8.23
CA ALA A 59 4.02 -2.83 8.04
C ALA A 59 3.43 -2.39 9.39
N ARG A 60 2.93 -1.16 9.44
CA ARG A 60 2.12 -0.71 10.57
C ARG A 60 0.68 -1.18 10.36
N VAL A 61 0.19 -2.01 11.27
CA VAL A 61 -1.18 -2.50 11.23
C VAL A 61 -2.13 -1.56 11.96
N VAL A 62 -3.27 -1.29 11.34
CA VAL A 62 -4.44 -0.66 11.96
C VAL A 62 -5.63 -1.59 11.83
N PHE A 63 -6.56 -1.51 12.77
CA PHE A 63 -7.71 -2.41 12.83
C PHE A 63 -9.01 -1.67 12.52
N GLU A 64 -9.88 -2.26 11.70
CA GLU A 64 -11.26 -1.81 11.47
C GLU A 64 -12.22 -2.99 11.70
N GLU A 65 -13.02 -2.86 12.76
CA GLU A 65 -13.95 -3.90 13.25
C GLU A 65 -15.09 -4.18 12.25
N HIS A 66 -15.52 -3.19 11.47
CA HIS A 66 -16.60 -3.36 10.52
C HIS A 66 -16.06 -3.78 9.16
N ASN A 67 -16.28 -5.04 8.80
CA ASN A 67 -15.87 -5.59 7.51
C ASN A 67 -16.55 -4.86 6.34
N GLN A 68 -15.83 -3.88 5.79
CA GLN A 68 -16.25 -3.01 4.71
C GLN A 68 -14.99 -2.39 4.07
N LYS A 69 -14.67 -2.81 2.84
CA LYS A 69 -13.45 -2.39 2.12
C LYS A 69 -13.22 -0.87 2.12
N SER A 70 -14.27 -0.06 2.00
CA SER A 70 -14.15 1.41 2.05
C SER A 70 -13.73 1.93 3.42
N ARG A 71 -14.19 1.33 4.52
CA ARG A 71 -13.76 1.71 5.87
C ARG A 71 -12.32 1.33 6.13
N ALA A 72 -11.92 0.12 5.74
CA ALA A 72 -10.53 -0.30 5.85
C ALA A 72 -9.58 0.61 5.05
N ARG A 73 -9.96 0.94 3.81
CA ARG A 73 -9.20 1.88 2.97
C ARG A 73 -9.08 3.24 3.65
N ASN A 74 -10.18 3.77 4.18
CA ASN A 74 -10.19 5.05 4.88
C ASN A 74 -9.39 5.00 6.19
N ALA A 75 -9.42 3.88 6.93
CA ALA A 75 -8.66 3.70 8.16
C ALA A 75 -7.15 3.68 7.88
N ALA A 76 -6.70 2.92 6.87
CA ALA A 76 -5.31 2.95 6.42
C ALA A 76 -4.89 4.35 5.95
N GLY A 77 -5.73 5.01 5.14
CA GLY A 77 -5.48 6.36 4.65
C GLY A 77 -5.43 7.43 5.75
N ASN A 78 -6.31 7.36 6.75
CA ASN A 78 -6.30 8.28 7.89
C ASN A 78 -5.12 8.05 8.83
N ALA A 79 -4.61 6.81 8.89
CA ALA A 79 -3.46 6.46 9.70
C ALA A 79 -2.13 6.82 9.02
N ALA A 80 -2.12 7.00 7.69
CA ALA A 80 -0.96 7.42 6.91
C ALA A 80 -0.36 8.75 7.39
N LYS A 81 0.96 8.85 7.38
CA LYS A 81 1.72 10.04 7.81
C LYS A 81 2.46 10.72 6.66
N GLY A 82 2.46 10.10 5.48
CA GLY A 82 3.12 10.60 4.29
C GLY A 82 2.47 11.85 3.72
N GLU A 83 3.27 12.61 2.98
CA GLU A 83 2.80 13.75 2.19
C GLU A 83 1.92 13.27 1.02
N TRP A 84 2.17 12.04 0.56
CA TRP A 84 1.36 11.35 -0.45
C TRP A 84 0.91 10.00 0.07
N ILE A 85 -0.28 9.59 -0.37
CA ILE A 85 -0.84 8.27 -0.09
C ILE A 85 -1.03 7.54 -1.42
N ILE A 86 -0.49 6.34 -1.51
CA ILE A 86 -0.74 5.41 -2.61
C ILE A 86 -1.58 4.26 -2.06
N PHE A 87 -2.77 4.07 -2.63
CA PHE A 87 -3.62 2.94 -2.27
C PHE A 87 -3.26 1.73 -3.13
N VAL A 88 -3.03 0.59 -2.48
CA VAL A 88 -2.75 -0.70 -3.13
C VAL A 88 -3.69 -1.73 -2.49
N ASP A 89 -4.36 -2.56 -3.29
CA ASP A 89 -5.18 -3.64 -2.75
C ASP A 89 -4.28 -4.81 -2.30
N ALA A 90 -4.71 -5.61 -1.31
CA ALA A 90 -3.89 -6.65 -0.67
C ALA A 90 -3.52 -7.84 -1.59
N ASP A 91 -4.10 -7.89 -2.79
CA ASP A 91 -3.94 -8.90 -3.84
C ASP A 91 -3.22 -8.34 -5.09
N SER A 92 -2.56 -7.18 -4.98
CA SER A 92 -1.99 -6.45 -6.11
C SER A 92 -0.46 -6.34 -6.03
N ALA A 93 0.22 -6.57 -7.17
CA ALA A 93 1.67 -6.43 -7.28
C ALA A 93 2.06 -5.19 -8.12
N PRO A 94 2.28 -4.01 -7.51
CA PRO A 94 2.77 -2.85 -8.25
C PRO A 94 4.18 -3.10 -8.78
N SER A 95 4.45 -2.70 -10.02
CA SER A 95 5.79 -2.81 -10.60
C SER A 95 6.67 -1.61 -10.23
N LYS A 96 7.99 -1.80 -10.23
CA LYS A 96 8.95 -0.71 -10.06
C LYS A 96 8.75 0.41 -11.08
N ALA A 97 8.51 0.08 -12.34
CA ALA A 97 8.24 1.05 -13.41
C ALA A 97 7.00 1.92 -13.13
N LEU A 98 5.96 1.35 -12.50
CA LEU A 98 4.79 2.11 -12.07
C LEU A 98 5.15 3.13 -10.99
N PHE A 99 5.92 2.72 -9.97
CA PHE A 99 6.32 3.64 -8.90
C PHE A 99 7.32 4.70 -9.40
N GLU A 100 8.18 4.37 -10.36
CA GLU A 100 9.06 5.34 -11.04
C GLU A 100 8.23 6.42 -11.76
N ALA A 101 7.28 6.02 -12.60
CA ALA A 101 6.40 6.95 -13.30
C ALA A 101 5.54 7.78 -12.33
N THR A 102 5.10 7.16 -11.23
CA THR A 102 4.36 7.84 -10.15
C THR A 102 5.22 8.91 -9.48
N ALA A 103 6.48 8.60 -9.16
CA ALA A 103 7.41 9.56 -8.56
C ALA A 103 7.70 10.75 -9.50
N GLU A 104 7.92 10.49 -10.79
CA GLU A 104 8.09 11.55 -11.79
C GLU A 104 6.86 12.47 -11.90
N ALA A 105 5.66 11.91 -11.76
CA ALA A 105 4.44 12.67 -11.74
C ALA A 105 4.35 13.56 -10.48
N MET A 106 4.63 13.00 -9.30
CA MET A 106 4.63 13.73 -8.02
C MET A 106 5.63 14.91 -8.00
N ASP A 107 6.79 14.78 -8.65
CA ASP A 107 7.82 15.83 -8.74
C ASP A 107 7.35 17.09 -9.47
N LYS A 108 6.38 16.97 -10.38
CA LYS A 108 5.88 18.12 -11.15
C LYS A 108 5.11 19.11 -10.29
N LYS A 109 4.69 18.74 -9.08
CA LYS A 109 3.94 19.58 -8.12
C LYS A 109 2.67 20.25 -8.67
N GLU A 110 2.18 19.78 -9.81
CA GLU A 110 0.93 20.23 -10.47
C GLU A 110 -0.18 19.19 -10.40
N ILE A 111 0.08 18.08 -9.71
CA ILE A 111 -0.80 16.91 -9.64
C ILE A 111 -1.35 16.82 -8.23
N ILE A 112 -2.62 16.39 -8.09
CA ILE A 112 -3.28 16.15 -6.80
C ILE A 112 -3.78 14.70 -6.65
N GLY A 113 -3.62 13.87 -7.69
CA GLY A 113 -4.05 12.47 -7.72
C GLY A 113 -3.80 11.82 -9.08
N GLY A 114 -3.85 10.49 -9.12
CA GLY A 114 -3.60 9.70 -10.32
C GLY A 114 -4.14 8.27 -10.20
N GLY A 115 -4.02 7.50 -11.28
CA GLY A 115 -4.40 6.09 -11.33
C GLY A 115 -3.58 5.33 -12.36
N THR A 116 -3.67 4.01 -12.32
CA THR A 116 -2.96 3.10 -13.24
C THR A 116 -3.91 2.13 -13.90
N THR A 117 -3.51 1.56 -15.03
CA THR A 117 -4.15 0.39 -15.60
C THR A 117 -3.81 -0.85 -14.76
N VAL A 118 -4.74 -1.80 -14.70
CA VAL A 118 -4.57 -3.08 -14.00
C VAL A 118 -4.48 -4.19 -15.05
N LYS A 119 -3.51 -5.08 -14.88
CA LYS A 119 -3.44 -6.34 -15.62
C LYS A 119 -3.85 -7.46 -14.67
N ILE A 120 -4.86 -8.24 -15.07
CA ILE A 120 -5.33 -9.41 -14.30
C ILE A 120 -4.54 -10.63 -14.80
N GLU A 121 -3.89 -11.32 -13.87
CA GLU A 121 -3.30 -12.64 -14.13
C GLU A 121 -4.36 -13.71 -13.86
N GLY A 122 -4.47 -14.70 -14.75
CA GLY A 122 -5.52 -15.72 -14.75
C GLY A 122 -4.97 -17.13 -14.59
#